data_AF-M0CB19-F1
#
_entry.id   AF-M0CB19-F1
#
_cell.length_a   1.000
_cell.length_b   1.000
_cell.length_c   1.000
_cell.angle_alpha   90.00
_cell.angle_beta   90.00
_cell.angle_gamma   90.00
#
_symmetry.space_group_name_H-M   'P 1'
#
loop_
_entity.id
_entity.type
_entity.pdbx_description
1 polymer ?
#
loop_
_entity_poly.entity_id
_entity_poly.type
_entity_poly.pdbx_seq_one_letter_code
_entity_poly.pdbx_strand_id
1 'polypeptide(L)'
;MLSKILVPMDDSDHAGYALEYALDNHPDAAVTVFHVVGVPSMMMGDAVGLSLEDDLDAAAAERAEPVFDRAREIAADRDREIETIVGIGHPARNIIDRAEEYDTVVLGSHGEDWTRATRRFLVGNVAETVSKRSPVPVIIVR
;
A
#
# COMPACT_ATOMS: atom_id res chain seq x y z
N MET A 1 19.97 6.46 8.53
CA MET A 1 18.80 7.35 8.63
C MET A 1 17.91 6.98 7.47
N LEU A 2 16.63 6.71 7.69
CA LEU A 2 15.70 6.35 6.60
C LEU A 2 15.35 7.62 5.83
N SER A 3 15.46 7.59 4.51
CA SER A 3 15.24 8.73 3.63
C SER A 3 14.00 8.55 2.74
N LYS A 4 13.69 7.31 2.35
CA LYS A 4 12.52 6.95 1.55
C LYS A 4 11.75 5.81 2.21
N ILE A 5 10.47 6.03 2.47
CA ILE A 5 9.59 5.08 3.13
C ILE A 5 8.41 4.75 2.22
N LEU A 6 8.22 3.46 1.96
CA LEU A 6 7.03 2.95 1.28
C LEU A 6 5.97 2.59 2.32
N VAL A 7 4.77 3.14 2.19
CA VAL A 7 3.63 2.82 3.05
C VAL A 7 2.52 2.23 2.19
N PRO A 8 2.42 0.90 2.07
CA PRO A 8 1.30 0.29 1.38
C PRO A 8 0.01 0.47 2.19
N MET A 9 -1.06 0.92 1.54
CA MET A 9 -2.34 1.18 2.19
C MET A 9 -3.51 0.56 1.43
N ASP A 10 -4.52 0.12 2.18
CA ASP A 10 -5.89 -0.17 1.76
C ASP A 10 -6.85 0.75 2.56
N ASP A 11 -8.17 0.51 2.52
CA ASP A 11 -9.12 1.33 3.32
C ASP A 11 -9.09 0.99 4.83
N SER A 12 -8.28 0.04 5.29
CA SER A 12 -8.30 -0.35 6.70
C SER A 12 -7.71 0.69 7.65
N ASP A 13 -8.21 0.71 8.89
CA ASP A 13 -7.64 1.55 9.95
C ASP A 13 -6.17 1.24 10.26
N HIS A 14 -5.78 -0.04 10.17
CA HIS A 14 -4.39 -0.43 10.40
C HIS A 14 -3.44 0.12 9.33
N ALA A 15 -3.91 0.25 8.08
CA ALA A 15 -3.16 0.95 7.04
C ALA A 15 -3.01 2.44 7.37
N GLY A 16 -4.07 3.08 7.89
CA GLY A 16 -4.02 4.44 8.42
C GLY A 16 -2.97 4.60 9.52
N TYR A 17 -3.00 3.75 10.55
CA TYR A 17 -2.01 3.79 11.65
C TYR A 17 -0.57 3.59 11.17
N ALA A 18 -0.35 2.82 10.10
CA ALA A 18 0.97 2.65 9.51
C ALA A 18 1.50 3.96 8.89
N LEU A 19 0.64 4.72 8.21
CA LEU A 19 1.00 6.04 7.68
C LEU A 19 1.27 7.02 8.82
N GLU A 20 0.39 7.08 9.82
CA GLU A 20 0.58 7.90 11.02
C GLU A 20 1.94 7.63 11.67
N TYR A 21 2.26 6.36 11.91
CA TYR A 21 3.54 5.96 12.46
C TYR A 21 4.73 6.44 11.62
N ALA A 22 4.66 6.26 10.30
CA ALA A 22 5.73 6.66 9.40
C ALA A 22 5.97 8.18 9.46
N LEU A 23 4.91 8.98 9.44
CA LEU A 23 4.98 10.44 9.50
C LEU A 23 5.48 10.95 10.86
N ASP A 24 4.99 10.36 11.96
CA ASP A 24 5.31 10.81 13.32
C ASP A 24 6.74 10.42 13.74
N ASN A 25 7.26 9.28 13.28
CA ASN A 25 8.56 8.76 13.70
C ASN A 25 9.70 9.04 12.72
N HIS A 26 9.37 9.43 11.48
CA HIS A 26 10.34 9.73 10.43
C HIS A 26 10.05 11.08 9.75
N PRO A 27 10.10 12.20 10.50
CA PRO A 27 9.73 13.52 9.99
C PRO A 27 10.64 14.04 8.87
N ASP A 28 11.84 13.50 8.70
CA ASP A 28 12.75 13.92 7.62
C ASP A 28 12.68 13.02 6.37
N ALA A 29 11.92 11.92 6.43
CA ALA A 29 11.83 10.97 5.32
C ALA A 29 10.77 11.40 4.28
N ALA A 30 11.05 11.14 3.01
CA ALA A 30 10.04 11.17 1.96
C ALA A 30 9.15 9.92 2.08
N VAL A 31 7.84 10.13 2.17
CA VAL A 31 6.86 9.06 2.36
C VAL A 31 6.03 8.90 1.09
N THR A 32 5.99 7.69 0.56
CA THR A 32 5.17 7.32 -0.58
C THR A 32 4.10 6.33 -0.14
N VAL A 33 2.84 6.72 -0.28
CA VAL A 33 1.69 5.84 -0.07
C VAL A 33 1.42 5.06 -1.35
N PHE A 34 1.34 3.74 -1.21
CA PHE A 34 1.19 2.83 -2.34
C PHE A 34 -0.07 1.99 -2.20
N HIS A 35 -1.00 2.11 -3.15
CA HIS A 35 -2.23 1.32 -3.16
C HIS A 35 -2.23 0.38 -4.37
N VAL A 36 -2.56 -0.89 -4.15
CA VAL A 36 -2.64 -1.88 -5.24
C VAL A 36 -4.08 -2.25 -5.50
N VAL A 37 -4.57 -1.87 -6.68
CA VAL A 37 -5.91 -2.25 -7.15
C VAL A 37 -5.85 -3.67 -7.69
N GLY A 38 -6.64 -4.56 -7.09
CA GLY A 38 -6.80 -5.92 -7.59
C GLY A 38 -7.51 -5.93 -8.94
N VAL A 39 -6.94 -6.62 -9.93
CA VAL A 39 -7.70 -6.98 -11.14
C VAL A 39 -8.54 -8.22 -10.83
N PRO A 40 -9.84 -8.25 -11.17
CA PRO A 40 -10.59 -9.49 -11.17
C PRO A 40 -9.83 -10.51 -12.01
N SER A 41 -9.74 -11.76 -11.56
CA SER A 41 -9.14 -12.85 -12.32
C SER A 41 -10.01 -13.17 -13.55
N MET A 42 -10.00 -12.30 -14.56
CA MET A 42 -10.56 -12.63 -15.86
C MET A 42 -9.58 -13.57 -16.54
N MET A 43 -10.08 -14.77 -16.82
CA MET A 43 -9.44 -15.81 -17.63
C MET A 43 -8.69 -15.22 -18.83
N MET A 44 -7.45 -15.68 -19.02
CA MET A 44 -6.86 -16.07 -20.31
C MET A 44 -7.30 -15.25 -21.55
N GLY A 45 -6.45 -14.33 -22.02
CA GLY A 45 -6.65 -13.73 -23.34
C GLY A 45 -5.61 -12.69 -23.74
N ASP A 46 -4.50 -13.14 -24.35
CA ASP A 46 -3.45 -12.34 -25.01
C ASP A 46 -3.95 -11.56 -26.25
N ALA A 47 -4.98 -10.69 -26.15
CA ALA A 47 -5.58 -10.12 -27.38
C ALA A 47 -6.14 -8.68 -27.33
N VAL A 48 -5.86 -7.87 -26.32
CA VAL A 48 -6.35 -6.48 -26.28
C VAL A 48 -5.36 -5.66 -25.43
N GLY A 49 -4.37 -4.94 -25.97
CA GLY A 49 -4.43 -3.94 -27.05
C GLY A 49 -4.46 -2.58 -26.37
N LEU A 50 -3.37 -1.79 -26.46
CA LEU A 50 -3.04 -0.52 -25.77
C LEU A 50 -4.21 0.39 -25.34
N SER A 51 -5.34 0.41 -26.05
CA SER A 51 -6.55 1.14 -25.64
C SER A 51 -7.18 0.62 -24.34
N LEU A 52 -7.07 -0.69 -24.04
CA LEU A 52 -7.49 -1.20 -22.73
C LEU A 52 -6.50 -0.81 -21.64
N GLU A 53 -5.22 -0.64 -21.93
CA GLU A 53 -4.22 -0.29 -20.92
C GLU A 53 -4.47 1.12 -20.37
N ASP A 54 -4.68 2.11 -21.24
CA ASP A 54 -5.04 3.47 -20.82
C ASP A 54 -6.37 3.51 -20.02
N ASP A 55 -7.38 2.74 -20.45
CA ASP A 55 -8.66 2.63 -19.75
C ASP A 55 -8.51 1.92 -18.38
N LEU A 56 -7.60 0.94 -18.28
CA LEU A 56 -7.33 0.21 -17.05
C LEU A 56 -6.57 1.07 -16.03
N ASP A 57 -5.56 1.82 -16.48
CA ASP A 57 -4.79 2.72 -15.62
C ASP A 57 -5.67 3.86 -15.07
N ALA A 58 -6.51 4.47 -15.92
CA ALA A 58 -7.47 5.48 -15.49
C ALA A 58 -8.48 4.91 -14.47
N ALA A 59 -9.01 3.71 -14.72
CA ALA A 59 -9.94 3.06 -13.80
C ALA A 59 -9.26 2.57 -12.50
N ALA A 60 -7.97 2.26 -12.52
CA ALA A 60 -7.20 1.95 -11.32
C ALA A 60 -6.97 3.20 -10.48
N ALA A 61 -6.60 4.32 -11.13
CA ALA A 61 -6.46 5.61 -10.45
C ALA A 61 -7.78 6.03 -9.78
N GLU A 62 -8.91 5.95 -10.48
CA GLU A 62 -10.22 6.29 -9.92
C GLU A 62 -10.57 5.42 -8.69
N ARG A 63 -10.26 4.11 -8.73
CA ARG A 63 -10.50 3.21 -7.60
C ARG A 63 -9.56 3.45 -6.42
N ALA A 64 -8.35 3.92 -6.68
CA ALA A 64 -7.36 4.20 -5.64
C ALA A 64 -7.63 5.54 -4.94
N GLU A 65 -8.35 6.46 -5.59
CA GLU A 65 -8.54 7.83 -5.10
C GLU A 65 -9.11 7.92 -3.68
N PRO A 66 -10.11 7.13 -3.26
CA PRO A 66 -10.60 7.17 -1.87
C PRO A 66 -9.52 6.83 -0.83
N VAL A 67 -8.61 5.90 -1.15
CA VAL A 67 -7.49 5.54 -0.26
C VAL A 67 -6.47 6.67 -0.22
N PHE A 68 -6.20 7.31 -1.36
CA PHE A 68 -5.29 8.44 -1.44
C PHE A 68 -5.83 9.71 -0.79
N ASP A 69 -7.13 9.98 -0.88
CA ASP A 69 -7.77 11.09 -0.17
C ASP A 69 -7.62 10.92 1.34
N ARG A 70 -7.92 9.73 1.88
CA ARG A 70 -7.67 9.41 3.28
C ARG A 70 -6.21 9.60 3.67
N ALA A 71 -5.28 9.14 2.82
CA ALA A 71 -3.85 9.28 3.09
C ALA A 71 -3.42 10.76 3.14
N ARG A 72 -3.95 11.59 2.24
CA ARG A 72 -3.67 13.03 2.20
C ARG A 72 -4.27 13.74 3.42
N GLU A 73 -5.45 13.35 3.89
CA GLU A 73 -6.03 13.86 5.13
C GLU A 73 -5.12 13.57 6.33
N ILE A 74 -4.68 12.32 6.50
CA ILE A 74 -3.76 11.91 7.58
C ILE A 74 -2.44 12.69 7.55
N ALA A 75 -1.92 12.97 6.35
CA ALA A 75 -0.70 13.74 6.16
C ALA A 75 -0.91 15.24 6.44
N ALA A 76 -2.03 15.81 5.99
CA ALA A 76 -2.38 17.21 6.21
C ALA A 76 -2.54 17.53 7.70
N ASP A 77 -3.13 16.61 8.48
CA ASP A 77 -3.25 16.74 9.95
C ASP A 77 -1.89 16.83 10.67
N ARG A 78 -0.80 16.48 9.99
CA ARG A 78 0.59 16.51 10.48
C ARG A 78 1.46 17.57 9.80
N ASP A 79 0.88 18.41 8.95
CA ASP A 79 1.60 19.36 8.10
C ASP A 79 2.68 18.66 7.23
N ARG A 80 2.34 17.50 6.67
CA ARG A 80 3.22 16.64 5.87
C ARG A 80 2.75 16.52 4.43
N GLU A 81 3.72 16.46 3.51
CA GLU A 81 3.48 16.06 2.13
C GLU A 81 3.79 14.57 1.95
N ILE A 82 3.01 13.92 1.08
CA ILE A 82 3.20 12.51 0.69
C ILE A 82 3.10 12.37 -0.82
N GLU A 83 3.80 11.39 -1.39
CA GLU A 83 3.59 10.93 -2.75
C GLU A 83 2.56 9.79 -2.76
N THR A 84 1.74 9.69 -3.80
CA THR A 84 0.75 8.61 -3.95
C THR A 84 0.99 7.86 -5.25
N ILE A 85 1.07 6.53 -5.19
CA ILE A 85 1.31 5.68 -6.35
C ILE A 85 0.29 4.54 -6.37
N VAL A 86 -0.29 4.29 -7.54
CA VAL A 86 -1.17 3.14 -7.78
C VAL A 86 -0.39 1.99 -8.44
N GLY A 87 -0.60 0.78 -7.96
CA GLY A 87 -0.17 -0.46 -8.58
C GLY A 87 -1.38 -1.30 -9.01
N ILE A 88 -1.19 -2.19 -9.97
CA ILE A 88 -2.25 -3.06 -10.49
C ILE A 88 -1.86 -4.52 -10.31
N GLY A 89 -2.78 -5.34 -9.81
CA GLY A 89 -2.59 -6.79 -9.69
C GLY A 89 -2.50 -7.28 -8.25
N HIS A 90 -1.56 -8.17 -7.96
CA HIS A 90 -1.46 -8.80 -6.64
C HIS A 90 -0.74 -7.88 -5.63
N PRO A 91 -1.36 -7.51 -4.49
CA PRO A 91 -0.79 -6.54 -3.54
C PRO A 91 0.61 -6.90 -3.05
N ALA A 92 0.78 -8.10 -2.48
CA ALA A 92 2.07 -8.49 -1.89
C ALA A 92 3.22 -8.50 -2.91
N ARG A 93 2.95 -8.88 -4.18
CA ARG A 93 3.98 -8.92 -5.22
C ARG A 93 4.38 -7.49 -5.61
N ASN A 94 3.41 -6.65 -5.92
CA ASN A 94 3.64 -5.25 -6.25
C ASN A 94 4.40 -4.51 -5.13
N ILE A 95 4.05 -4.77 -3.86
CA ILE A 95 4.76 -4.18 -2.71
C ILE A 95 6.21 -4.64 -2.66
N ILE A 96 6.48 -5.94 -2.80
CA ILE A 96 7.85 -6.49 -2.78
C ILE A 96 8.68 -5.91 -3.94
N ASP A 97 8.12 -5.92 -5.15
CA ASP A 97 8.81 -5.43 -6.36
C ASP A 97 9.13 -3.93 -6.22
N ARG A 98 8.22 -3.12 -5.66
CA ARG A 98 8.42 -1.68 -5.47
C ARG A 98 9.36 -1.35 -4.30
N ALA A 99 9.43 -2.22 -3.29
CA ALA A 99 10.23 -1.99 -2.08
C ALA A 99 11.74 -1.88 -2.35
N GLU A 100 12.24 -2.37 -3.49
CA GLU A 100 13.66 -2.25 -3.90
C GLU A 100 14.15 -0.80 -4.00
N GLU A 101 13.24 0.15 -4.24
CA GLU A 101 13.57 1.58 -4.40
C GLU A 101 13.51 2.39 -3.10
N TYR A 102 13.21 1.74 -1.96
CA TYR A 102 12.95 2.38 -0.67
C TYR A 102 13.87 1.84 0.41
N ASP A 103 14.01 2.57 1.53
CA ASP A 103 14.85 2.14 2.64
C ASP A 103 14.10 1.21 3.61
N THR A 104 12.77 1.31 3.66
CA THR A 104 11.90 0.47 4.49
C THR A 104 10.46 0.45 3.96
N VAL A 105 9.72 -0.57 4.38
CA VAL A 105 8.27 -0.66 4.20
C VAL A 105 7.58 -0.57 5.55
N VAL A 106 6.61 0.32 5.71
CA VAL A 106 5.76 0.41 6.91
C VAL A 106 4.36 -0.07 6.56
N LEU A 107 3.90 -1.12 7.23
CA LEU A 107 2.65 -1.82 6.93
C LEU A 107 1.73 -1.89 8.13
N GLY A 108 0.43 -1.76 7.86
CA GLY A 108 -0.60 -2.15 8.81
C GLY A 108 -0.56 -3.66 9.05
N SER A 109 -0.84 -4.07 10.28
CA SER A 109 -0.85 -5.49 10.64
C SER A 109 -1.97 -6.30 9.99
N HIS A 110 -3.06 -5.65 9.57
CA HIS A 110 -4.19 -6.27 8.86
C HIS A 110 -4.77 -5.31 7.82
N GLY A 111 -5.63 -5.83 6.95
CA GLY A 111 -6.39 -5.06 5.95
C GLY A 111 -7.90 -5.14 6.16
N GLU A 112 -8.68 -4.60 5.22
CA GLU A 112 -10.14 -4.40 5.34
C GLU A 112 -10.94 -5.70 5.59
N ASP A 113 -10.57 -6.79 4.91
CA ASP A 113 -11.24 -8.10 4.99
C ASP A 113 -11.08 -8.80 6.35
N TRP A 114 -10.22 -8.29 7.23
CA TRP A 114 -9.89 -8.94 8.50
C TRP A 114 -11.06 -8.96 9.49
N THR A 115 -12.02 -8.03 9.35
CA THR A 115 -13.17 -7.89 10.27
C THR A 115 -14.07 -9.14 10.32
N ARG A 116 -13.94 -10.09 9.36
CA ARG A 116 -14.73 -11.34 9.31
C ARG A 116 -14.06 -12.58 9.90
N ALA A 117 -12.76 -12.57 10.22
CA ALA A 117 -12.05 -13.77 10.70
C ALA A 117 -11.64 -13.66 12.17
N THR A 118 -11.72 -14.79 12.88
CA THR A 118 -11.62 -14.93 14.33
C THR A 118 -10.42 -14.20 14.97
N ARG A 119 -10.76 -13.43 16.01
CA ARG A 119 -9.88 -12.73 16.94
C ARG A 119 -8.74 -13.63 17.44
N ARG A 120 -7.54 -13.03 17.49
CA ARG A 120 -6.40 -13.32 18.39
C ARG A 120 -5.13 -13.79 17.64
N PHE A 121 -4.33 -12.80 17.21
CA PHE A 121 -2.88 -12.82 16.94
C PHE A 121 -2.30 -12.93 15.51
N LEU A 122 -3.06 -12.93 14.42
CA LEU A 122 -2.47 -13.20 13.09
C LEU A 122 -2.28 -11.93 12.26
N VAL A 123 -1.05 -11.68 11.79
CA VAL A 123 -0.74 -10.68 10.76
C VAL A 123 -1.48 -11.04 9.46
N GLY A 124 -2.08 -10.07 8.78
CA GLY A 124 -2.77 -10.28 7.50
C GLY A 124 -1.85 -10.86 6.43
N ASN A 125 -2.41 -11.61 5.47
CA ASN A 125 -1.65 -12.35 4.46
C ASN A 125 -0.65 -11.47 3.68
N VAL A 126 -1.02 -10.23 3.36
CA VAL A 126 -0.13 -9.27 2.69
C VAL A 126 1.05 -8.91 3.59
N ALA A 127 0.79 -8.45 4.82
CA ALA A 127 1.83 -8.07 5.75
C ALA A 127 2.76 -9.24 6.13
N GLU A 128 2.22 -10.45 6.29
CA GLU A 128 3.03 -11.65 6.51
C GLU A 128 3.92 -11.94 5.30
N THR A 129 3.35 -11.95 4.09
CA THR A 129 4.08 -12.23 2.86
C THR A 129 5.20 -11.23 2.61
N VAL A 130 4.90 -9.93 2.76
CA VAL A 130 5.88 -8.85 2.58
C VAL A 130 6.96 -8.94 3.65
N SER A 131 6.63 -9.13 4.93
CA SER A 131 7.64 -9.26 5.99
C SER A 131 8.64 -10.41 5.78
N LYS A 132 8.20 -11.49 5.11
CA LYS A 132 9.03 -12.67 4.84
C LYS A 132 9.90 -12.53 3.59
N ARG A 133 9.53 -11.67 2.66
CA ARG A 133 10.10 -11.65 1.29
C ARG A 133 10.63 -10.28 0.85
N SER A 134 10.35 -9.22 1.61
CA SER A 134 10.82 -7.87 1.29
C SER A 134 12.34 -7.83 1.18
N PRO A 135 12.90 -7.14 0.17
CA PRO A 135 14.33 -6.91 0.05
C PRO A 135 14.87 -5.93 1.11
N VAL A 136 13.97 -5.20 1.79
CA VAL A 136 14.29 -4.14 2.76
C VAL A 136 13.56 -4.37 4.09
N PRO A 137 14.02 -3.76 5.20
CA PRO A 137 13.36 -3.88 6.50
C PRO A 137 11.87 -3.53 6.44
N VAL A 138 11.05 -4.30 7.16
CA VAL A 138 9.59 -4.10 7.24
C VAL A 138 9.20 -3.80 8.68
N ILE A 139 8.45 -2.72 8.88
CA ILE A 139 7.85 -2.34 10.16
C ILE A 139 6.36 -2.67 10.10
N ILE A 140 5.87 -3.45 11.07
CA ILE A 140 4.45 -3.80 11.18
C ILE A 140 3.82 -3.01 12.33
N VAL A 141 2.84 -2.17 11.99
CA VAL A 141 2.13 -1.30 12.92
C VAL A 141 0.76 -1.90 13.28
N ARG A 142 0.34 -1.73 14.53
CA ARG A 142 -0.89 -2.31 15.10
C ARG A 142 -1.84 -1.23 15.57
#